data_AF-A0A832SXJ7-F1
#
_entry.id   AF-A0A832SXJ7-F1
#
_cell.length_a   1.000
_cell.length_b   1.000
_cell.length_c   1.000
_cell.angle_alpha   90.00
_cell.angle_beta   90.00
_cell.angle_gamma   90.00
#
_symmetry.space_group_name_H-M   'P 1'
#
loop_
_entity.id
_entity.type
_entity.pdbx_description
1 polymer ?
#
loop_
_entity_poly.entity_id
_entity_poly.type
_entity_poly.pdbx_seq_one_letter_code
_entity_poly.pdbx_strand_id
1 'polypeptide(L)' 'MAELFWFEKYRPRSFDEVVDLEEVKARLREFVKAGNM' A
#
# COMPACT_ATOMS: atom_id res chain seq x y z
N MET A 1 -12.12 7.05 24.13
CA MET A 1 -11.49 6.49 22.92
C MET A 1 -12.16 7.14 21.73
N ALA A 2 -11.44 7.91 20.92
CA ALA A 2 -12.02 8.44 19.69
C ALA A 2 -12.26 7.27 18.74
N GLU A 3 -13.50 7.07 18.33
CA GLU A 3 -13.86 6.08 17.33
C GLU A 3 -13.12 6.45 16.04
N LEU A 4 -12.22 5.59 15.57
CA LEU A 4 -11.52 5.81 14.31
C LEU A 4 -12.57 5.89 13.21
N PHE A 5 -12.48 6.93 12.38
CA PHE A 5 -13.30 7.02 11.18
C PHE A 5 -13.16 5.74 10.35
N TRP A 6 -14.22 5.33 9.65
CA TRP A 6 -14.26 4.06 8.94
C TRP A 6 -13.09 3.91 7.95
N PHE A 7 -12.63 4.98 7.32
CA PHE A 7 -11.50 4.93 6.39
C PHE A 7 -10.17 4.58 7.08
N GLU A 8 -9.98 4.93 8.35
CA GLU A 8 -8.82 4.49 9.11
C GLU A 8 -8.95 3.03 9.55
N LYS A 9 -10.17 2.58 9.88
CA LYS A 9 -10.45 1.18 10.21
C LYS A 9 -10.11 0.25 9.04
N TYR A 10 -10.32 0.70 7.80
CA TYR A 10 -10.07 -0.06 6.57
C TYR A 10 -8.85 0.42 5.77
N ARG A 11 -7.97 1.22 6.37
CA ARG A 11 -6.74 1.65 5.71
C ARG A 11 -5.89 0.39 5.37
N PRO A 12 -5.48 0.21 4.10
CA PRO A 12 -4.60 -0.88 3.72
C PRO A 12 -3.31 -0.89 4.56
N ARG A 13 -2.95 -2.06 5.09
CA ARG A 13 -1.72 -2.26 5.89
C ARG A 13 -0.55 -2.79 5.07
N SER A 14 -0.83 -3.24 3.86
CA SER A 14 0.14 -3.76 2.89
C SER A 14 -0.22 -3.31 1.48
N PHE A 15 0.74 -3.33 0.56
CA PHE A 15 0.47 -3.04 -0.86
C PHE A 15 -0.48 -4.05 -1.49
N ASP A 16 -0.57 -5.27 -0.96
CA ASP A 16 -1.48 -6.31 -1.45
C ASP A 16 -2.94 -5.99 -1.15
N GLU A 17 -3.21 -5.19 -0.11
CA GLU A 17 -4.56 -4.71 0.25
C GLU A 17 -4.98 -3.45 -0.54
N VAL A 18 -4.05 -2.81 -1.27
CA VAL A 18 -4.37 -1.66 -2.10
C VAL A 18 -5.08 -2.16 -3.36
N VAL A 19 -6.34 -1.77 -3.49
CA VAL A 19 -7.16 -2.02 -4.67
C VAL A 19 -6.63 -1.19 -5.85
N ASP A 20 -6.58 -1.80 -7.03
CA ASP A 20 -6.05 -1.23 -8.28
C ASP A 20 -4.54 -0.91 -8.24
N LEU A 21 -4.09 -0.08 -9.20
CA LEU A 21 -2.72 0.41 -9.31
C LEU A 21 -1.66 -0.69 -9.52
N GLU A 22 -2.02 -1.78 -10.22
CA GLU A 22 -1.12 -2.94 -10.41
C GLU A 22 0.24 -2.57 -11.00
N GLU A 23 0.28 -1.68 -11.99
CA GLU A 23 1.54 -1.21 -12.59
C GLU A 23 2.42 -0.47 -11.58
N VAL A 24 1.82 0.38 -10.74
CA VAL A 24 2.54 1.15 -9.72
C VAL A 24 3.06 0.21 -8.62
N LYS A 25 2.22 -0.73 -8.16
CA LYS A 25 2.61 -1.76 -7.19
C LYS A 25 3.77 -2.60 -7.72
N ALA A 26 3.73 -2.99 -8.99
CA ALA A 26 4.81 -3.74 -9.63
C ALA A 26 6.11 -2.93 -9.68
N ARG A 27 6.05 -1.68 -10.15
CA ARG A 27 7.23 -0.80 -10.24
C ARG A 27 7.88 -0.53 -8.89
N LEU A 28 7.08 -0.26 -7.85
CA LEU A 28 7.60 -0.03 -6.50
C LEU A 28 8.25 -1.28 -5.93
N ARG A 29 7.69 -2.47 -6.16
CA ARG A 29 8.31 -3.73 -5.71
C ARG A 29 9.65 -3.96 -6.39
N GLU A 30 9.74 -3.74 -7.69
CA GLU A 30 11.01 -3.89 -8.41
C GLU A 30 12.04 -2.85 -7.98
N PHE A 31 11.62 -1.60 -7.74
CA PHE A 31 12.51 -0.56 -7.22
C PHE A 31 13.13 -0.93 -5.86
N VAL A 32 12.31 -1.41 -4.92
CA VAL A 32 12.80 -1.86 -3.60
C VAL A 32 13.73 -3.07 -3.74
N LYS A 33 13.40 -4.04 -4.60
CA LYS A 33 14.28 -5.20 -4.87
C LYS A 33 15.62 -4.79 -5.48
N ALA A 34 15.62 -3.79 -6.35
CA ALA A 34 16.83 -3.24 -6.96
C ALA A 34 17.72 -2.48 -5.97
N GLY A 35 17.26 -2.25 -4.73
CA GLY A 35 18.07 -1.68 -3.66
C GLY A 35 18.22 -0.16 -3.69
N ASN A 36 17.27 0.56 -4.30
CA ASN A 36 17.28 2.02 -4.46
C ASN A 36 18.58 2.54 -5.13
N MET A 37 18.83 2.14 -6.37
CA MET A 37 19.79 2.84 -7.24
C MET A 37 19.10 3.95 -8.02
#